data_AF-A0A9D1KHA0-F1
#
_entry.id   AF-A0A9D1KHA0-F1
#
_cell.length_a   1.000
_cell.length_b   1.000
_cell.length_c   1.000
_cell.angle_alpha   90.00
_cell.angle_beta   90.00
_cell.angle_gamma   90.00
#
_symmetry.space_group_name_H-M   'P 1'
#
loop_
_entity.id
_entity.type
_entity.pdbx_description
1 polymer ?
#
loop_
_entity_poly.entity_id
_entity_poly.type
_entity_poly.pdbx_seq_one_letter_code
_entity_poly.pdbx_strand_id
1 'polypeptide(L)'
;MKLNKIFTWSMVALLVIGFALAIWGFVVGFTTNDGQPIDVMLYYAYVLIGIALVAWVIIGGIVLAKDNPKSLLTVVLGVVALAIVCLVAYFIASGSAIPGRDDAASTLKLTDTVLNLIYLLAGLTVAAIVVGEIRLSINNRK
;
A
#
# COMPACT_ATOMS: atom_id res chain seq x y z
N MET A 1 6.49 -23.57 18.78
CA MET A 1 7.02 -22.59 19.78
C MET A 1 8.19 -21.73 19.30
N LYS A 2 9.13 -22.22 18.44
CA LYS A 2 10.29 -21.42 17.98
C LYS A 2 9.95 -20.32 16.95
N LEU A 3 8.95 -20.54 16.09
CA LEU A 3 8.56 -19.58 15.05
C LEU A 3 7.98 -18.28 15.61
N ASN A 4 7.19 -18.36 16.69
CA ASN A 4 6.62 -17.18 17.32
C ASN A 4 7.73 -16.25 17.87
N LYS A 5 8.77 -16.83 18.50
CA LYS A 5 9.93 -16.06 18.98
C LYS A 5 10.67 -15.38 17.82
N ILE A 6 10.90 -16.07 16.70
CA ILE A 6 11.61 -15.46 15.55
C ILE A 6 10.83 -14.26 15.00
N PHE A 7 9.50 -14.38 14.91
CA PHE A 7 8.64 -13.33 14.36
C PHE A 7 8.54 -12.11 15.29
N THR A 8 8.42 -12.35 16.60
CA THR A 8 8.47 -11.28 17.59
C THR A 8 9.81 -10.55 17.58
N TRP A 9 10.92 -11.28 17.52
CA TRP A 9 12.25 -10.68 17.49
C TRP A 9 12.52 -9.91 16.20
N SER A 10 12.06 -10.39 15.03
CA SER A 10 12.17 -9.64 13.78
C SER A 10 11.34 -8.36 13.81
N MET A 11 10.12 -8.42 14.38
CA MET A 11 9.27 -7.23 14.52
C MET A 11 9.91 -6.18 15.43
N VAL A 12 10.43 -6.60 16.58
CA VAL A 12 11.13 -5.71 17.51
C VAL A 12 12.36 -5.11 16.87
N ALA A 13 13.15 -5.89 16.12
CA ALA A 13 14.32 -5.37 15.41
C ALA A 13 13.94 -4.28 14.39
N LEU A 14 12.92 -4.50 13.56
CA LEU A 14 12.44 -3.50 12.61
C LEU A 14 11.90 -2.23 13.32
N LEU A 15 11.22 -2.39 14.45
CA LEU A 15 10.76 -1.25 15.25
C LEU A 15 11.92 -0.44 15.83
N VAL A 16 12.92 -1.11 16.41
CA VAL A 16 14.10 -0.46 17.00
C VAL A 16 14.90 0.28 15.93
N ILE A 17 15.11 -0.34 14.76
CA ILE A 17 15.78 0.31 13.63
C ILE A 17 14.99 1.53 13.16
N GLY A 18 13.67 1.40 13.02
CA GLY A 18 12.80 2.52 12.63
C GLY A 18 12.84 3.67 13.64
N PHE A 19 12.83 3.36 14.94
CA PHE A 19 12.89 4.37 15.99
C PHE A 19 14.26 5.07 16.04
N ALA A 20 15.35 4.33 15.86
CA ALA A 20 16.69 4.88 15.77
C ALA A 20 16.84 5.81 14.55
N LEU A 21 16.32 5.40 13.39
CA LEU A 21 16.31 6.22 12.17
C LEU A 21 15.44 7.46 12.32
N ALA A 22 14.31 7.37 13.02
CA ALA A 22 13.45 8.53 13.29
C ALA A 22 14.14 9.56 14.20
N ILE A 23 14.80 9.10 15.28
CA ILE A 23 15.57 9.99 16.16
C ILE A 23 16.73 10.63 15.39
N TRP A 24 17.48 9.83 14.63
CA TRP A 24 18.60 10.33 13.83
C TRP A 24 18.12 11.34 12.78
N GLY A 25 17.06 11.02 12.03
CA GLY A 25 16.49 11.88 11.00
C GLY A 25 15.93 13.18 11.56
N PHE A 26 15.35 13.14 12.76
CA PHE A 26 14.94 14.34 13.50
C PHE A 26 16.14 15.21 13.87
N VAL A 27 17.17 14.65 14.53
CA VAL A 27 18.34 15.43 14.97
C VAL A 27 19.11 16.01 13.79
N VAL A 28 19.39 15.21 12.75
CA VAL A 28 20.17 15.65 11.59
C VAL A 28 19.36 16.58 10.68
N GLY A 29 18.05 16.32 10.53
CA GLY A 29 17.16 17.11 9.68
C GLY A 29 17.12 18.61 10.00
N PHE A 30 17.15 18.97 11.29
CA PHE A 30 17.22 20.38 11.70
C PHE A 30 18.59 21.01 11.50
N THR A 31 19.66 20.20 11.41
CA THR A 31 21.04 20.70 11.33
C THR A 31 21.53 20.89 9.90
N THR A 32 21.20 19.96 9.00
CA THR A 32 21.74 19.99 7.64
C THR A 32 20.80 20.69 6.65
N ASN A 33 19.47 20.65 6.83
CA ASN A 33 18.47 21.13 5.85
C ASN A 33 18.63 20.61 4.40
N ASP A 34 19.64 19.79 4.12
CA ASP A 34 19.81 19.04 2.89
C ASP A 34 18.87 17.83 2.96
N GLY A 35 17.96 17.63 2.01
CA GLY A 35 16.87 16.62 2.04
C GLY A 35 17.25 15.14 2.28
N GLN A 36 18.53 14.84 2.46
CA GLN A 36 19.10 13.55 2.81
C GLN A 36 18.35 12.79 3.93
N PRO A 37 18.00 13.38 5.09
CA PRO A 37 17.28 12.65 6.13
C PRO A 37 15.90 12.17 5.69
N ILE A 38 15.22 12.94 4.83
CA ILE A 38 13.91 12.58 4.27
C ILE A 38 14.07 11.39 3.32
N ASP A 39 15.08 11.42 2.44
CA ASP A 39 15.35 10.34 1.49
C ASP A 39 15.62 9.02 2.20
N VAL A 40 16.44 9.04 3.26
CA VAL A 40 16.76 7.83 4.05
C VAL A 40 15.50 7.27 4.73
N MET A 41 14.64 8.13 5.27
CA MET A 41 13.37 7.69 5.88
C MET A 41 12.41 7.11 4.83
N LEU A 42 12.34 7.71 3.64
CA LEU A 42 11.53 7.20 2.53
C LEU A 42 12.04 5.83 2.05
N TYR A 43 13.35 5.66 1.88
CA TYR A 43 13.93 4.36 1.53
C TYR A 43 13.63 3.30 2.59
N TYR A 44 13.71 3.63 3.88
CA TYR A 44 13.35 2.70 4.94
C TYR A 44 11.87 2.31 4.88
N ALA A 45 10.97 3.26 4.62
CA ALA A 45 9.56 2.98 4.43
C ALA A 45 9.32 2.04 3.24
N TYR A 46 10.02 2.24 2.12
CA TYR A 46 9.94 1.34 0.97
C TYR A 46 10.40 -0.09 1.30
N VAL A 47 11.47 -0.26 2.08
CA VAL A 47 11.93 -1.56 2.56
C VAL A 47 10.86 -2.24 3.43
N LEU A 48 10.26 -1.51 4.36
CA LEU A 48 9.21 -2.04 5.24
C LEU A 48 7.96 -2.49 4.45
N ILE A 49 7.53 -1.70 3.47
CA ILE A 49 6.42 -2.07 2.58
C ILE A 49 6.78 -3.35 1.81
N GLY A 50 7.99 -3.47 1.29
CA GLY A 50 8.46 -4.67 0.59
C GLY A 50 8.42 -5.91 1.48
N ILE A 51 8.93 -5.82 2.71
CA ILE A 51 8.88 -6.91 3.69
C ILE A 51 7.44 -7.29 4.02
N ALA A 52 6.56 -6.30 4.20
CA ALA A 52 5.15 -6.53 4.50
C ALA A 52 4.43 -7.27 3.35
N LEU A 53 4.66 -6.87 2.09
CA LEU A 53 4.09 -7.55 0.93
C LEU A 53 4.58 -8.99 0.80
N VAL A 54 5.88 -9.23 0.99
CA VAL A 54 6.46 -10.59 0.95
C VAL A 54 5.87 -11.46 2.07
N ALA A 55 5.77 -10.93 3.29
CA ALA A 55 5.16 -11.62 4.41
C ALA A 55 3.68 -11.93 4.14
N TRP A 56 2.93 -10.98 3.57
CA TRP A 56 1.53 -11.18 3.22
C TRP A 56 1.34 -12.28 2.17
N VAL A 57 2.13 -12.26 1.09
CA VAL A 57 2.04 -13.28 0.03
C VAL A 57 2.44 -14.66 0.54
N ILE A 58 3.57 -14.76 1.26
CA ILE A 58 4.10 -16.06 1.69
C ILE A 58 3.30 -16.60 2.88
N ILE A 59 3.23 -15.85 3.98
CA ILE A 59 2.60 -16.31 5.22
C ILE A 59 1.08 -16.32 5.06
N GLY A 60 0.51 -15.23 4.55
CA GLY A 60 -0.93 -15.13 4.29
C GLY A 60 -1.39 -16.20 3.29
N GLY A 61 -0.62 -16.40 2.21
CA GLY A 61 -0.88 -17.46 1.22
C GLY A 61 -0.84 -18.87 1.81
N ILE A 62 0.19 -19.19 2.61
CA ILE A 62 0.31 -20.51 3.27
C ILE A 62 -0.84 -20.75 4.26
N VAL A 63 -1.19 -19.77 5.08
CA VAL A 63 -2.28 -19.89 6.05
C VAL A 63 -3.62 -20.11 5.34
N LEU A 64 -3.93 -19.29 4.33
CA LEU A 64 -5.15 -19.42 3.52
C LEU A 64 -5.21 -20.77 2.79
N ALA A 65 -4.10 -21.26 2.25
CA ALA A 65 -4.04 -22.54 1.56
C ALA A 65 -4.31 -23.73 2.49
N LYS A 66 -3.88 -23.66 3.76
CA LYS A 66 -4.07 -24.73 4.75
C LYS A 66 -5.47 -24.74 5.34
N ASP A 67 -6.02 -23.56 5.62
CA ASP A 67 -7.30 -23.45 6.28
C ASP A 67 -8.46 -23.59 5.28
N ASN A 68 -8.39 -22.86 4.15
CA ASN A 68 -9.45 -22.84 3.14
C ASN A 68 -8.90 -22.51 1.74
N PRO A 69 -8.43 -23.51 0.97
CA PRO A 69 -7.79 -23.27 -0.34
C PRO A 69 -8.72 -22.58 -1.35
N LYS A 70 -10.04 -22.72 -1.22
CA LYS A 70 -11.02 -21.98 -2.04
C LYS A 70 -10.98 -20.48 -1.79
N SER A 71 -10.68 -20.03 -0.57
CA SER A 71 -10.56 -18.62 -0.22
C SER A 71 -9.36 -17.97 -0.91
N LEU A 72 -8.31 -18.74 -1.18
CA LEU A 72 -7.14 -18.25 -1.91
C LEU A 72 -7.52 -17.75 -3.32
N LEU A 73 -8.44 -18.44 -4.00
CA LEU A 73 -8.95 -18.00 -5.29
C LEU A 73 -9.68 -16.65 -5.18
N THR A 74 -10.44 -16.43 -4.11
CA THR A 74 -11.11 -15.14 -3.85
C THR A 74 -10.10 -14.02 -3.61
N VAL A 75 -9.02 -14.29 -2.88
CA VAL A 75 -7.93 -13.31 -2.67
C VAL A 75 -7.24 -12.97 -3.98
N VAL A 76 -6.91 -13.97 -4.81
CA VAL A 76 -6.33 -13.74 -6.14
C VAL A 76 -7.27 -12.91 -7.00
N LEU A 77 -8.57 -13.22 -7.00
CA LEU A 77 -9.59 -12.44 -7.72
C LEU A 77 -9.62 -10.99 -7.25
N GLY A 78 -9.52 -10.75 -5.94
CA GLY A 78 -9.42 -9.41 -5.36
C GLY A 78 -8.17 -8.65 -5.81
N VAL A 79 -7.00 -9.32 -5.83
CA VAL A 79 -5.75 -8.72 -6.33
C VAL A 79 -5.84 -8.38 -7.82
N VAL A 80 -6.42 -9.27 -8.64
CA VAL A 80 -6.63 -9.01 -10.07
C VAL A 80 -7.57 -7.83 -10.27
N ALA A 81 -8.67 -7.74 -9.52
CA ALA A 81 -9.59 -6.61 -9.59
C ALA A 81 -8.89 -5.29 -9.21
N LEU A 82 -8.07 -5.29 -8.17
CA LEU A 82 -7.26 -4.12 -7.79
C LEU A 82 -6.25 -3.75 -8.88
N ALA A 83 -5.58 -4.73 -9.49
CA ALA A 83 -4.65 -4.48 -10.59
C ALA A 83 -5.35 -3.84 -11.80
N ILE A 84 -6.54 -4.30 -12.15
CA ILE A 84 -7.35 -3.70 -13.22
C ILE A 84 -7.68 -2.24 -12.91
N VAL A 85 -8.10 -1.94 -11.67
CA VAL A 85 -8.36 -0.56 -11.23
C VAL A 85 -7.11 0.32 -11.36
N CYS A 86 -5.95 -0.19 -10.94
CA CYS A 86 -4.68 0.53 -11.07
C CYS A 86 -4.32 0.80 -12.54
N LEU A 87 -4.52 -0.19 -13.42
CA LEU A 87 -4.27 -0.04 -14.85
C LEU A 87 -5.18 1.00 -15.49
N VAL A 88 -6.48 0.99 -15.16
CA VAL A 88 -7.43 2.00 -15.63
C VAL A 88 -7.01 3.40 -15.19
N ALA A 89 -6.63 3.57 -13.91
CA ALA A 89 -6.13 4.85 -13.41
C ALA A 89 -4.86 5.32 -14.15
N TYR A 90 -3.95 4.40 -14.48
CA TYR A 90 -2.72 4.69 -15.20
C TYR A 90 -2.95 5.07 -16.67
N PHE A 91 -3.92 4.45 -17.34
CA PHE A 91 -4.26 4.78 -18.73
C PHE A 91 -4.93 6.15 -18.86
N ILE A 92 -5.68 6.58 -17.85
CA ILE A 92 -6.33 7.90 -17.82
C ILE A 92 -5.35 9.01 -17.41
N ALA A 93 -4.22 8.67 -16.76
CA ALA A 93 -3.21 9.65 -16.36
C ALA A 93 -2.51 10.29 -17.58
N SER A 94 -2.58 11.63 -17.67
CA SER A 94 -2.01 12.39 -18.78
C SER A 94 -0.50 12.61 -18.63
N GLY A 95 0.01 12.74 -17.40
CA GLY A 95 1.41 13.08 -17.15
C GLY A 95 1.80 14.43 -17.73
N SER A 96 0.85 15.37 -17.82
CA SER A 96 1.07 16.66 -18.45
C SER A 96 2.08 17.49 -17.68
N ALA A 97 3.08 18.03 -18.39
CA ALA A 97 4.13 18.87 -17.81
C ALA A 97 3.52 20.09 -17.09
N ILE A 98 3.97 20.33 -15.86
CA ILE A 98 3.56 21.49 -15.07
C ILE A 98 4.48 22.66 -15.46
N PRO A 99 3.95 23.79 -15.96
CA PRO A 99 4.76 24.93 -16.33
C PRO A 99 5.61 25.40 -15.13
N GLY A 100 6.94 25.49 -15.31
CA GLY A 100 7.87 25.94 -14.28
C GLY A 100 8.46 24.85 -13.38
N ARG A 101 8.20 23.56 -13.63
CA ARG A 101 8.91 22.44 -13.00
C ARG A 101 9.51 21.49 -14.05
N ASP A 102 10.81 21.20 -13.92
CA ASP A 102 11.52 20.18 -14.70
C ASP A 102 11.47 18.82 -13.99
N ASP A 103 10.26 18.30 -13.76
CA ASP A 103 10.09 16.92 -13.28
C ASP A 103 10.11 15.94 -14.46
N ALA A 104 10.67 14.75 -14.25
CA ALA A 104 10.61 13.68 -15.26
C ALA A 104 9.15 13.32 -15.58
N ALA A 105 8.81 13.22 -16.86
CA ALA A 105 7.46 12.89 -17.32
C ALA A 105 6.91 11.58 -16.73
N SER A 106 7.79 10.63 -16.38
CA SER A 106 7.45 9.39 -15.69
C SER A 106 6.93 9.64 -14.26
N THR A 107 7.57 10.51 -13.49
CA THR A 107 7.17 10.89 -12.13
C THR A 107 5.82 11.60 -12.12
N LEU A 108 5.60 12.48 -13.11
CA LEU A 108 4.36 13.23 -13.27
C LEU A 108 3.18 12.30 -13.59
N LYS A 109 3.38 11.37 -14.54
CA LYS A 109 2.34 10.38 -14.87
C LYS A 109 2.01 9.45 -13.69
N LEU A 110 3.01 9.06 -12.90
CA LEU A 110 2.79 8.23 -11.71
C LEU A 110 1.97 8.98 -10.65
N THR A 111 2.25 10.27 -10.45
CA THR A 111 1.51 11.12 -9.51
C THR A 111 0.06 11.31 -9.95
N ASP A 112 -0.18 11.60 -11.24
CA ASP A 112 -1.52 11.68 -11.82
C ASP A 112 -2.27 10.35 -11.70
N THR A 113 -1.57 9.23 -11.89
CA THR A 113 -2.14 7.90 -11.71
C THR A 113 -2.64 7.71 -10.30
N VAL A 114 -1.83 8.05 -9.28
CA VAL A 114 -2.22 7.94 -7.86
C VAL A 114 -3.44 8.82 -7.57
N LEU A 115 -3.47 10.04 -8.10
CA LEU A 115 -4.60 10.95 -7.91
C LEU A 115 -5.89 10.37 -8.50
N ASN A 116 -5.84 9.88 -9.75
CA ASN A 116 -6.95 9.19 -10.39
C ASN A 116 -7.40 7.95 -9.62
N LEU A 117 -6.44 7.20 -9.05
CA LEU A 117 -6.69 6.01 -8.24
C LEU A 117 -7.50 6.35 -6.99
N ILE A 118 -7.12 7.42 -6.28
CA ILE A 118 -7.83 7.90 -5.09
C ILE A 118 -9.26 8.30 -5.45
N TYR A 119 -9.46 9.06 -6.53
CA TYR A 119 -10.80 9.47 -6.95
C TYR A 119 -11.68 8.28 -7.35
N LEU A 120 -11.13 7.33 -8.09
CA LEU A 120 -11.87 6.14 -8.53
C LEU A 120 -12.23 5.24 -7.35
N LEU A 121 -11.28 5.01 -6.43
CA LEU A 121 -11.52 4.22 -5.22
C LEU A 121 -12.53 4.90 -4.29
N ALA A 122 -12.48 6.22 -4.13
CA ALA A 122 -13.47 6.95 -3.35
C ALA A 122 -14.88 6.75 -3.92
N GLY A 123 -15.04 6.88 -5.24
CA GLY A 123 -16.31 6.63 -5.92
C GLY A 123 -16.79 5.18 -5.77
N LEU A 124 -15.90 4.21 -6.01
CA LEU A 124 -16.21 2.78 -5.82
C LEU A 124 -16.58 2.44 -4.37
N THR A 125 -15.95 3.07 -3.39
CA THR A 125 -16.22 2.84 -1.97
C THR A 125 -17.62 3.31 -1.61
N VAL A 126 -18.00 4.52 -2.03
CA VAL A 126 -19.37 5.04 -1.80
C VAL A 126 -20.40 4.13 -2.48
N ALA A 127 -20.16 3.74 -3.74
CA ALA A 127 -21.05 2.83 -4.45
C ALA A 127 -21.18 1.47 -3.76
N ALA A 128 -20.07 0.90 -3.27
CA ALA A 128 -20.04 -0.38 -2.58
C ALA A 128 -20.83 -0.34 -1.27
N ILE A 129 -20.75 0.75 -0.51
CA ILE A 129 -21.54 0.95 0.72
C ILE A 129 -23.03 0.97 0.39
N VAL A 130 -23.44 1.79 -0.59
CA VAL A 130 -24.86 1.91 -0.97
C VAL A 130 -25.43 0.57 -1.46
N VAL A 131 -24.72 -0.13 -2.34
CA VAL A 131 -25.14 -1.44 -2.84
C VAL A 131 -25.18 -2.48 -1.72
N GLY A 132 -24.22 -2.42 -0.78
CA GLY A 132 -24.18 -3.27 0.40
C GLY A 132 -25.43 -3.12 1.26
N GLU A 133 -25.80 -1.89 1.59
CA GLU A 133 -27.00 -1.56 2.37
C GLU A 133 -28.29 -1.97 1.66
N ILE A 134 -28.41 -1.72 0.36
CA ILE A 134 -29.58 -2.15 -0.43
C ILE A 134 -29.72 -3.67 -0.41
N ARG A 135 -28.63 -4.40 -0.61
CA ARG A 135 -28.64 -5.87 -0.61
C ARG A 135 -29.04 -6.43 0.76
N LEU A 136 -28.52 -5.84 1.84
CA LEU A 136 -28.88 -6.19 3.22
C LEU A 136 -30.37 -5.95 3.47
N SER A 137 -30.90 -4.80 3.05
CA SER A 137 -32.31 -4.45 3.19
C SER A 137 -33.24 -5.41 2.43
N ILE A 138 -32.85 -5.86 1.24
CA ILE A 138 -33.61 -6.84 0.46
C ILE A 138 -33.58 -8.21 1.16
N ASN A 139 -32.42 -8.63 1.66
CA ASN A 139 -32.25 -9.96 2.24
C ASN A 139 -32.88 -10.10 3.64
N ASN A 140 -32.95 -9.02 4.42
CA ASN A 140 -33.63 -8.98 5.72
C ASN A 140 -35.17 -8.98 5.64
N ARG A 141 -35.75 -8.80 4.44
CA ARG A 141 -37.21 -8.85 4.22
C ARG A 141 -37.70 -10.24 3.77
N LYS A 142 -36.79 -11.22 3.63
CA LYS A 142 -37.12 -12.64 3.43
C LYS A 142 -37.00 -13.38 4.74
#